data_AF-A0A7J3ZQ14-F1
#
_entry.id   AF-A0A7J3ZQ14-F1
#
_cell.length_a   1.000
_cell.length_b   1.000
_cell.length_c   1.000
_cell.angle_alpha   90.00
_cell.angle_beta   90.00
_cell.angle_gamma   90.00
#
_symmetry.space_group_name_H-M   'P 1'
#
loop_
_entity.id
_entity.type
_entity.pdbx_description
1 polymer ?
#
loop_
_entity_poly.entity_id
_entity_poly.type
_entity_poly.pdbx_seq_one_letter_code
_entity_poly.pdbx_strand_id
1 'polypeptide(L)'
;MVWVKGWVNAALLLGAPIVKVNAGWSGELGEETAFNYAVECIKEICEYAEDCGLMIAVENHGGITSTAEQVLRLIEAVDSDWFRVNSDTANFKQDLYESIEKLAPYTVHIHAKIFELKPKHVGVKSCWIETRLKS
;
A
#
# COMPACT_ATOMS: atom_id res chain seq x y z
N MET A 1 19.28 -0.46 0.85
CA MET A 1 19.03 0.83 1.55
C MET A 1 19.51 2.08 0.79
N VAL A 2 20.69 2.10 0.15
CA VAL A 2 21.23 3.28 -0.58
C VAL A 2 20.21 3.92 -1.53
N TRP A 3 19.47 3.10 -2.28
CA TRP A 3 18.52 3.58 -3.28
C TRP A 3 17.32 4.33 -2.68
N VAL A 4 16.78 3.88 -1.54
CA VAL A 4 15.55 4.47 -1.00
C VAL A 4 15.84 5.77 -0.23
N LYS A 5 16.99 5.87 0.44
CA LYS A 5 17.49 7.17 0.96
C LYS A 5 17.75 8.18 -0.17
N GLY A 6 18.21 7.70 -1.32
CA GLY A 6 18.31 8.52 -2.54
C GLY A 6 16.95 9.09 -2.99
N TRP A 7 15.89 8.27 -2.96
CA TRP A 7 14.54 8.72 -3.28
C TRP A 7 13.96 9.71 -2.25
N VAL A 8 14.25 9.52 -0.96
CA VAL A 8 13.90 10.51 0.08
C VAL A 8 14.58 11.85 -0.22
N ASN A 9 15.88 11.86 -0.53
CA ASN A 9 16.59 13.09 -0.91
C ASN A 9 16.01 13.75 -2.17
N ALA A 10 15.66 12.95 -3.19
CA ALA A 10 15.02 13.47 -4.38
C ALA A 10 13.64 14.08 -4.06
N ALA A 11 12.85 13.44 -3.20
CA ALA A 11 11.56 13.94 -2.76
C ALA A 11 11.70 15.26 -1.99
N LEU A 12 12.69 15.39 -1.10
CA LEU A 12 13.00 16.63 -0.40
C LEU A 12 13.37 17.76 -1.37
N LEU A 13 14.23 17.47 -2.36
CA LEU A 13 14.59 18.44 -3.40
C LEU A 13 13.37 18.92 -4.20
N LEU A 14 12.41 18.03 -4.44
CA LEU A 14 11.18 18.31 -5.17
C LEU A 14 10.06 18.89 -4.27
N GLY A 15 10.26 18.96 -2.95
CA GLY A 15 9.24 19.36 -1.99
C GLY A 15 8.08 18.37 -1.86
N ALA A 16 8.27 17.10 -2.24
CA ALA A 16 7.26 16.07 -2.09
C ALA A 16 7.19 15.58 -0.64
N PRO A 17 6.00 15.58 0.00
CA PRO A 17 5.86 15.25 1.43
C PRO A 17 5.84 13.75 1.72
N ILE A 18 5.68 12.91 0.68
CA ILE A 18 5.46 11.47 0.82
C ILE A 18 6.31 10.73 -0.21
N VAL A 19 6.98 9.66 0.22
CA VAL A 19 7.61 8.67 -0.66
C VAL A 19 6.86 7.35 -0.52
N LYS A 20 6.29 6.89 -1.63
CA LYS A 20 5.60 5.61 -1.71
C LYS A 20 6.59 4.46 -1.88
N VAL A 21 6.37 3.36 -1.16
CA VAL A 21 7.20 2.14 -1.21
C VAL A 21 6.35 0.88 -1.44
N ASN A 22 7.00 -0.18 -1.91
CA ASN A 22 6.44 -1.53 -1.99
C ASN A 22 7.17 -2.42 -0.98
N ALA A 23 6.42 -3.29 -0.29
CA ALA A 23 6.99 -4.26 0.65
C ALA A 23 7.57 -5.52 -0.03
N GLY A 24 7.25 -5.73 -1.30
CA GLY A 24 7.81 -6.80 -2.12
C GLY A 24 7.03 -8.13 -2.08
N TRP A 25 7.65 -9.17 -2.62
CA TRP A 25 7.09 -10.52 -2.75
C TRP A 25 7.94 -11.52 -1.98
N SER A 26 7.30 -12.55 -1.44
CA SER A 26 7.97 -13.60 -0.68
C SER A 26 8.94 -14.44 -1.51
N GLY A 27 8.61 -14.68 -2.79
CA GLY A 27 9.43 -15.52 -3.67
C GLY A 27 9.70 -16.89 -3.03
N GLU A 28 10.94 -17.35 -3.12
CA GLU A 28 11.39 -18.61 -2.51
C GLU A 28 11.74 -18.47 -1.00
N LEU A 29 11.82 -17.25 -0.46
CA LEU A 29 12.22 -16.98 0.93
C LEU A 29 11.14 -17.36 1.96
N GLY A 30 9.90 -17.50 1.50
CA GLY A 30 8.72 -17.65 2.37
C GLY A 30 8.20 -16.30 2.87
N GLU A 31 6.90 -16.26 3.18
CA GLU A 31 6.19 -15.03 3.53
C GLU A 31 6.74 -14.37 4.80
N GLU A 32 7.01 -15.17 5.84
CA GLU A 32 7.46 -14.64 7.12
C GLU A 32 8.87 -14.05 7.06
N THR A 33 9.79 -14.72 6.36
CA THR A 33 11.14 -14.21 6.16
C THR A 33 11.12 -12.89 5.39
N ALA A 34 10.32 -12.82 4.32
CA ALA A 34 10.17 -11.60 3.52
C ALA A 34 9.51 -10.47 4.32
N PHE A 35 8.52 -10.80 5.15
CA PHE A 35 7.89 -9.86 6.07
C PHE A 35 8.91 -9.25 7.04
N ASN A 36 9.72 -10.07 7.70
CA ASN A 36 10.72 -9.60 8.65
C ASN A 36 11.76 -8.68 7.97
N TYR A 37 12.23 -9.04 6.77
CA TYR A 37 13.12 -8.17 6.01
C TYR A 37 12.48 -6.84 5.60
N ALA A 38 11.20 -6.87 5.23
CA ALA A 38 10.48 -5.64 4.90
C ALA A 38 10.34 -4.74 6.14
N VAL A 39 10.00 -5.29 7.31
CA VAL A 39 9.93 -4.55 8.57
C VAL A 39 11.27 -3.89 8.90
N GLU A 40 12.36 -4.65 8.88
CA GLU A 40 13.70 -4.12 9.17
C GLU A 40 14.09 -2.98 8.21
N CYS A 41 13.92 -3.20 6.91
CA CYS A 41 14.24 -2.19 5.90
C CYS A 41 13.35 -0.94 6.03
N ILE A 42 12.06 -1.10 6.34
CA ILE A 42 11.14 0.02 6.48
C ILE A 42 11.46 0.83 7.74
N LYS A 43 11.79 0.18 8.86
CA LYS A 43 12.23 0.86 10.08
C LYS A 43 13.44 1.75 9.82
N GLU A 44 14.49 1.22 9.18
CA GLU A 44 15.70 1.99 8.88
C GLU A 44 15.40 3.23 8.03
N ILE A 45 14.45 3.16 7.09
CA ILE A 45 14.10 4.36 6.31
C ILE A 45 13.15 5.30 7.04
N CYS A 46 12.30 4.81 7.93
CA CYS A 46 11.43 5.68 8.73
C CYS A 46 12.26 6.57 9.66
N GLU A 47 13.32 6.03 10.28
CA GLU A 47 14.28 6.81 11.07
C GLU A 47 14.88 7.96 10.24
N TYR A 48 15.28 7.68 8.99
CA TYR A 48 15.82 8.71 8.12
C TYR A 48 14.76 9.71 7.64
N ALA A 49 13.55 9.23 7.36
CA ALA A 49 12.46 10.06 6.87
C ALA A 49 11.93 11.00 7.97
N GLU A 50 11.94 10.55 9.23
CA GLU A 50 11.67 11.36 10.42
C GLU A 50 12.59 12.58 10.52
N ASP A 51 13.90 12.37 10.44
CA ASP A 51 14.89 13.47 10.46
C ASP A 51 14.67 14.48 9.33
N CYS A 52 14.08 14.02 8.22
CA CYS A 52 13.80 14.81 7.03
C CYS A 52 12.41 15.45 7.03
N GLY A 53 11.53 15.11 7.97
CA GLY A 53 10.13 15.56 7.98
C GLY A 53 9.29 15.01 6.82
N LEU A 54 9.60 13.81 6.34
CA LEU A 54 8.96 13.17 5.18
C LEU A 54 8.27 11.87 5.57
N MET A 55 7.11 11.59 4.99
CA MET A 55 6.36 10.38 5.29
C MET A 55 6.64 9.25 4.30
N ILE A 56 6.80 8.02 4.81
CA ILE A 56 6.89 6.81 4.00
C ILE A 56 5.51 6.16 3.95
N ALA A 57 5.04 5.82 2.74
CA ALA A 57 3.72 5.20 2.55
C ALA A 57 3.83 3.86 1.82
N VAL A 58 3.40 2.75 2.45
CA VAL A 58 3.34 1.44 1.79
C VAL A 58 2.05 1.30 0.98
N GLU A 59 2.15 0.77 -0.24
CA GLU A 59 0.97 0.44 -1.04
C GLU A 59 0.56 -1.02 -0.90
N ASN A 60 -0.75 -1.26 -0.88
CA ASN A 60 -1.35 -2.56 -1.07
C ASN A 60 -1.09 -3.04 -2.52
N HIS A 61 0.09 -3.58 -2.80
CA HIS A 61 0.53 -3.95 -4.15
C HIS A 61 0.94 -5.44 -4.25
N GLY A 62 0.09 -6.31 -3.72
CA GLY A 62 0.32 -7.76 -3.78
C GLY A 62 1.43 -8.23 -2.85
N GLY A 63 1.95 -9.44 -3.09
CA GLY A 63 2.97 -10.05 -2.24
C GLY A 63 2.55 -10.09 -0.77
N ILE A 64 3.41 -9.58 0.11
CA ILE A 64 3.15 -9.49 1.55
C ILE A 64 2.25 -8.30 1.95
N THR A 65 1.59 -7.67 0.97
CA THR A 65 0.62 -6.56 1.13
C THR A 65 -0.62 -6.81 0.26
N SER A 66 -0.99 -8.07 0.07
CA SER A 66 -2.12 -8.48 -0.77
C SER A 66 -3.48 -8.30 -0.09
N THR A 67 -3.52 -8.33 1.26
CA THR A 67 -4.73 -8.13 2.06
C THR A 67 -4.58 -6.94 3.01
N ALA A 68 -5.70 -6.40 3.49
CA ALA A 68 -5.68 -5.32 4.48
C ALA A 68 -5.00 -5.77 5.78
N GLU A 69 -5.22 -7.01 6.22
CA GLU A 69 -4.62 -7.59 7.42
C GLU A 69 -3.10 -7.66 7.32
N GLN A 70 -2.57 -8.04 6.15
CA GLN A 70 -1.13 -8.04 5.91
C GLN A 70 -0.53 -6.62 5.97
N VAL A 71 -1.23 -5.63 5.40
CA VAL A 71 -0.80 -4.22 5.47
C VAL A 71 -0.84 -3.72 6.92
N LEU A 72 -1.92 -3.99 7.66
CA LEU A 72 -2.06 -3.61 9.07
C LEU A 72 -0.97 -4.26 9.93
N ARG A 73 -0.71 -5.55 9.72
CA ARG A 73 0.39 -6.26 10.38
C ARG A 73 1.75 -5.58 10.14
N LEU A 74 1.97 -5.06 8.93
CA LEU A 74 3.20 -4.34 8.60
C LEU A 74 3.27 -2.96 9.30
N ILE A 75 2.15 -2.21 9.33
CA ILE A 75 2.06 -0.95 10.07
C ILE A 75 2.38 -1.17 11.55
N GLU A 76 1.75 -2.17 12.17
CA GLU A 76 1.94 -2.52 13.58
C GLU A 76 3.38 -2.98 13.88
N ALA A 77 4.00 -3.77 13.00
CA ALA A 77 5.35 -4.28 13.23
C ALA A 77 6.44 -3.22 13.03
N VAL A 78 6.21 -2.27 12.11
CA VAL A 78 7.11 -1.12 11.89
C VAL A 78 7.00 -0.11 13.03
N ASP A 79 5.79 0.12 13.55
CA ASP A 79 5.52 0.95 14.74
C ASP A 79 6.21 2.33 14.67
N SER A 80 5.87 3.12 13.64
CA SER A 80 6.42 4.45 13.42
C SER A 80 5.35 5.43 12.96
N ASP A 81 5.37 6.65 13.49
CA ASP A 81 4.49 7.73 13.05
C ASP A 81 4.77 8.23 11.63
N TRP A 82 5.97 7.96 11.13
CA TRP A 82 6.43 8.31 9.78
C TRP A 82 6.12 7.23 8.74
N PHE A 83 5.45 6.15 9.14
CA PHE A 83 5.01 5.08 8.27
C PHE A 83 3.49 4.98 8.20
N ARG A 84 2.94 5.11 7.00
CA ARG A 84 1.49 5.12 6.74
C ARG A 84 1.16 4.36 5.45
N VAL A 85 -0.09 4.41 5.01
CA VAL A 85 -0.59 3.67 3.84
C VAL A 85 -0.81 4.58 2.64
N ASN A 86 -0.37 4.10 1.47
CA ASN A 86 -0.84 4.56 0.17
C ASN A 86 -1.91 3.58 -0.35
N SER A 87 -3.18 3.94 -0.26
CA SER A 87 -4.28 3.04 -0.61
C SER A 87 -4.59 3.09 -2.10
N ASP A 88 -4.41 1.98 -2.79
CA ASP A 88 -4.83 1.78 -4.18
C ASP A 88 -6.18 1.06 -4.23
N THR A 89 -7.18 1.75 -4.77
CA THR A 89 -8.58 1.29 -4.78
C THR A 89 -8.85 0.13 -5.73
N ALA A 90 -7.85 -0.37 -6.47
CA ALA A 90 -8.05 -1.49 -7.39
C ALA A 90 -7.04 -2.64 -7.22
N ASN A 91 -6.26 -2.66 -6.14
CA ASN A 91 -5.29 -3.72 -5.91
C ASN A 91 -5.78 -4.85 -4.97
N PHE A 92 -6.86 -4.65 -4.22
CA PHE A 92 -7.51 -5.75 -3.50
C PHE A 92 -8.30 -6.62 -4.46
N LYS A 93 -8.10 -7.94 -4.38
CA LYS A 93 -8.79 -8.93 -5.22
C LYS A 93 -10.13 -9.39 -4.62
N GLN A 94 -10.28 -9.28 -3.31
CA GLN A 94 -11.43 -9.71 -2.52
C GLN A 94 -11.77 -8.61 -1.51
N ASP A 95 -13.03 -8.54 -1.10
CA ASP A 95 -13.53 -7.65 -0.04
C ASP A 95 -13.02 -6.21 -0.16
N LEU A 96 -13.07 -5.67 -1.39
CA LEU A 96 -12.43 -4.40 -1.76
C LEU A 96 -12.80 -3.26 -0.82
N TYR A 97 -14.10 -3.03 -0.63
CA TYR A 97 -14.60 -1.91 0.18
C TYR A 97 -14.28 -2.09 1.66
N GLU A 98 -14.40 -3.31 2.19
CA GLU A 98 -14.02 -3.60 3.58
C GLU A 98 -12.51 -3.42 3.80
N SER A 99 -11.70 -3.84 2.83
CA SER A 99 -10.24 -3.65 2.86
C SER A 99 -9.87 -2.17 2.81
N ILE A 100 -10.56 -1.36 1.99
CA ILE A 100 -10.39 0.10 1.97
C ILE A 100 -10.80 0.70 3.32
N GLU A 101 -11.93 0.29 3.89
CA GLU A 101 -12.42 0.78 5.17
C GLU A 101 -11.41 0.50 6.31
N LYS A 102 -10.87 -0.71 6.38
CA LYS A 102 -9.83 -1.09 7.35
C LYS A 102 -8.57 -0.23 7.25
N LEU A 103 -8.15 0.12 6.03
CA LEU A 103 -6.93 0.90 5.80
C LEU A 103 -7.15 2.41 5.85
N ALA A 104 -8.40 2.89 5.77
CA ALA A 104 -8.72 4.32 5.74
C ALA A 104 -8.10 5.13 6.90
N PRO A 105 -8.10 4.65 8.16
CA PRO A 105 -7.49 5.38 9.28
C PRO A 105 -5.98 5.57 9.16
N TYR A 106 -5.30 4.72 8.39
CA TYR A 106 -3.84 4.74 8.21
C TYR A 106 -3.41 5.35 6.88
N THR A 107 -4.36 5.74 6.03
CA THR A 107 -4.11 6.18 4.65
C THR A 107 -3.76 7.66 4.59
N VAL A 108 -2.67 7.98 3.90
CA VAL A 108 -2.17 9.37 3.69
C VAL A 108 -2.04 9.74 2.22
N HIS A 109 -2.09 8.75 1.33
CA HIS A 109 -2.13 8.95 -0.11
C HIS A 109 -3.04 7.91 -0.77
N ILE A 110 -3.69 8.26 -1.88
CA ILE A 110 -4.65 7.40 -2.56
C ILE A 110 -4.35 7.35 -4.05
N HIS A 111 -4.27 6.14 -4.58
CA HIS A 111 -4.38 5.88 -6.02
C HIS A 111 -5.81 5.45 -6.35
N ALA A 112 -6.63 6.42 -6.75
CA ALA A 112 -8.01 6.19 -7.12
C ALA A 112 -8.09 5.63 -8.56
N LYS A 113 -8.29 4.31 -8.66
CA LYS A 113 -8.53 3.62 -9.93
C LYS A 113 -10.03 3.33 -10.06
N ILE A 114 -10.60 3.79 -11.17
CA ILE A 114 -12.04 3.76 -11.42
C ILE A 114 -12.41 2.46 -12.14
N PHE A 115 -13.53 1.86 -11.70
CA PHE A 115 -14.15 0.73 -12.36
C PHE A 115 -15.32 1.19 -13.22
N GLU A 116 -15.53 0.53 -14.36
CA GLU A 116 -16.73 0.70 -15.16
C GLU A 116 -17.88 -0.05 -14.50
N LEU A 117 -18.97 0.66 -14.17
CA LEU A 117 -20.19 0.07 -13.63
C LEU A 117 -21.11 -0.32 -14.78
N LYS A 118 -21.25 -1.63 -15.03
CA LYS A 118 -22.20 -2.15 -16.03
C LYS A 118 -23.37 -2.84 -15.36
N PRO A 119 -24.61 -2.62 -15.83
CA PRO A 119 -25.72 -3.46 -15.43
C PRO A 119 -25.51 -4.87 -15.99
N LYS A 120 -25.51 -5.88 -15.12
CA LYS A 120 -25.60 -7.29 -15.51
C LYS A 120 -26.97 -7.83 -15.12
N HIS A 121 -27.59 -8.50 -16.08
CA HIS A 121 -28.81 -9.25 -15.85
C HIS A 121 -28.44 -10.69 -15.46
N VAL A 122 -28.89 -11.13 -14.28
CA VAL A 122 -28.72 -12.50 -13.77
C VAL A 122 -30.12 -13.07 -13.51
N GLY A 123 -30.67 -13.75 -14.52
CA GLY A 123 -32.07 -14.20 -14.50
C GLY A 123 -33.03 -13.01 -14.50
N VAL A 124 -33.93 -12.95 -13.51
CA VAL A 124 -34.88 -11.83 -13.30
C VAL A 124 -34.32 -10.68 -12.45
N LYS A 125 -33.08 -10.81 -11.95
CA LYS A 125 -32.44 -9.77 -11.13
C LYS A 125 -31.46 -8.95 -11.97
N SER A 126 -31.46 -7.65 -11.75
CA SER A 126 -30.43 -6.74 -12.26
C SER A 126 -29.48 -6.37 -11.13
N CYS A 127 -28.18 -6.49 -11.36
CA CYS A 127 -27.13 -6.02 -10.44
C CYS A 127 -26.11 -5.17 -11.19
N TRP A 128 -25.39 -4.32 -10.46
CA TRP A 128 -24.23 -3.61 -10.99
C TRP A 128 -22.99 -4.48 -10.83
N ILE A 129 -22.15 -4.49 -11.86
CA ILE A 129 -20.85 -5.15 -11.80
C ILE A 129 -19.77 -4.13 -12.13
N GLU A 130 -18.80 -4.08 -11.23
CA GLU A 130 -17.56 -3.32 -11.38
C GLU A 130 -16.60 -4.11 -12.26
N THR A 131 -16.23 -3.52 -13.40
CA THR A 131 -15.22 -4.07 -14.29
C THR A 131 -14.03 -3.12 -14.34
N ARG A 132 -12.82 -3.61 -14.04
CA ARG A 132 -11.62 -2.77 -14.09
C ARG A 132 -11.45 -2.26 -15.53
N LEU A 133 -11.35 -0.94 -15.71
CA LEU A 133 -11.03 -0.37 -17.01
C LEU A 133 -9.65 -0.89 -17.44
N LYS A 134 -9.58 -1.51 -18.61
CA LYS A 134 -8.30 -1.88 -19.22
C LYS A 134 -7.67 -0.60 -19.75
N SER A 135 -6.62 -0.11 -19.09
CA SER A 135 -5.68 0.87 -19.64
C SER A 135 -4.78 0.21 -20.68
#